data_AF-A0A9D7CSH5-F1
#
_entry.id   AF-A0A9D7CSH5-F1
#
_cell.length_a   1.000
_cell.length_b   1.000
_cell.length_c   1.000
_cell.angle_alpha   90.00
_cell.angle_beta   90.00
_cell.angle_gamma   90.00
#
_symmetry.space_group_name_H-M   'P 1'
#
loop_
_entity.id
_entity.type
_entity.pdbx_description
1 polymer ?
#
loop_
_entity_poly.entity_id
_entity_poly.type
_entity_poly.pdbx_seq_one_letter_code
_entity_poly.pdbx_strand_id
1 'polypeptide(L)'
;MLLRSLTLLVLILGAACWVEPDPAPTTPRTSPSSPSPSPSGSGSSSAAPAPSAPLVVEIDTGRTLKAEAGQGVGIFVEYAAGGKWNVWWTCDTAQTGAACDFSVQISGTGILSPKTSGVLASDSVAFSGGRILARSQTGSNIVGVLFDAPPGGTITIDASIGGVRDPAYFFFVQDGQPNGGFTGALSNPLAFRGRTP
;
A
#
# COMPACT_ATOMS: atom_id res chain seq x y z
N MET A 1 33.59 -48.40 -8.06
CA MET A 1 33.65 -46.99 -8.52
C MET A 1 32.40 -46.30 -7.96
N LEU A 2 32.35 -45.70 -6.77
CA LEU A 2 33.18 -44.65 -6.13
C LEU A 2 33.32 -43.38 -6.97
N LEU A 3 32.40 -42.42 -6.76
CA LEU A 3 32.60 -40.96 -6.72
C LEU A 3 31.27 -40.35 -6.21
N ARG A 4 31.05 -40.08 -4.91
CA ARG A 4 31.49 -38.94 -4.07
C ARG A 4 31.22 -37.54 -4.67
N SER A 5 30.26 -36.87 -4.01
CA SER A 5 30.22 -35.45 -3.61
C SER A 5 30.65 -34.36 -4.60
N LEU A 6 29.75 -33.40 -4.83
CA LEU A 6 29.99 -32.03 -4.32
C LEU A 6 28.68 -31.26 -4.14
N THR A 7 28.33 -31.03 -2.89
CA THR A 7 27.36 -30.04 -2.43
C THR A 7 27.94 -28.65 -2.71
N LEU A 8 27.24 -27.81 -3.45
CA LEU A 8 27.48 -26.37 -3.44
C LEU A 8 26.25 -25.67 -2.86
N LEU A 9 26.35 -25.42 -1.56
CA LEU A 9 25.46 -24.55 -0.80
C LEU A 9 25.88 -23.12 -1.10
N VAL A 10 25.12 -22.40 -1.92
CA VAL A 10 25.32 -20.96 -2.15
C VAL A 10 24.27 -20.23 -1.32
N LEU A 11 24.65 -19.88 -0.09
CA LEU A 11 23.96 -18.92 0.77
C LEU A 11 24.26 -17.51 0.22
N ILE A 12 23.28 -16.89 -0.44
CA ILE A 12 23.31 -15.45 -0.71
C ILE A 12 22.39 -14.79 0.31
N LEU A 13 22.98 -14.35 1.42
CA LEU A 13 22.41 -13.37 2.32
C LEU A 13 22.39 -12.02 1.60
N GLY A 14 21.27 -11.72 0.94
CA GLY A 14 21.02 -10.44 0.27
C GLY A 14 20.06 -9.58 1.08
N ALA A 15 20.48 -9.14 2.26
CA ALA A 15 19.85 -8.01 2.94
C ALA A 15 20.95 -7.07 3.40
N ALA A 16 21.11 -5.98 2.66
CA ALA A 16 21.03 -4.64 3.22
C ALA A 16 21.43 -3.60 2.16
N CYS A 17 20.47 -2.77 1.77
CA CYS A 17 20.78 -1.47 1.20
C CYS A 17 21.43 -0.65 2.32
N TRP A 18 22.69 -0.26 2.16
CA TRP A 18 23.33 0.74 3.02
C TRP A 18 23.65 1.98 2.17
N VAL A 19 23.28 3.15 2.68
CA VAL A 19 23.77 4.45 2.24
C VAL A 19 24.56 5.03 3.40
N GLU A 20 25.78 5.48 3.11
CA GLU A 20 26.72 6.09 4.04
C GLU A 20 26.17 7.42 4.59
N PRO A 21 26.07 7.62 5.91
CA PRO A 21 25.67 8.91 6.47
C PRO A 21 26.84 9.88 6.55
N ASP A 22 26.64 11.10 6.04
CA ASP A 22 27.55 12.24 6.25
C ASP A 22 27.48 12.75 7.70
N PRO A 23 28.60 13.23 8.28
CA PRO A 23 28.68 13.61 9.69
C PRO A 23 27.98 14.95 9.98
N ALA A 24 27.27 14.98 11.11
CA ALA A 24 26.59 16.17 11.61
C ALA A 24 27.57 17.27 12.08
N PRO A 25 27.29 18.56 11.85
CA PRO A 25 28.04 19.64 12.46
C PRO A 25 27.62 19.87 13.93
N THR A 26 28.59 19.78 14.81
CA THR A 26 28.55 20.21 16.22
C THR A 26 28.54 21.73 16.37
N THR A 27 27.78 22.25 17.35
CA THR A 27 28.19 23.19 18.43
C THR A 27 26.92 23.86 19.07
N PRO A 28 27.02 24.67 20.13
CA PRO A 28 27.10 24.23 21.52
C PRO A 28 25.93 24.73 22.39
N ARG A 29 25.85 24.15 23.60
CA ARG A 29 24.91 24.43 24.69
C ARG A 29 25.15 25.82 25.31
N THR A 30 24.08 26.62 25.45
CA THR A 30 23.93 27.62 26.51
C THR A 30 22.46 27.75 26.93
N SER A 31 22.19 27.49 28.21
CA SER A 31 21.00 27.89 28.99
C SER A 31 21.46 28.92 30.04
N PRO A 32 20.59 29.54 30.86
CA PRO A 32 19.14 29.87 30.76
C PRO A 32 18.87 31.38 31.01
N SER A 33 17.61 31.84 30.91
CA SER A 33 16.90 32.73 31.88
C SER A 33 15.67 33.39 31.25
N SER A 34 14.49 33.20 31.85
CA SER A 34 13.29 34.05 31.70
C SER A 34 13.34 35.22 32.70
N PRO A 35 12.62 36.36 32.55
CA PRO A 35 11.13 36.41 32.65
C PRO A 35 10.39 37.36 31.68
N SER A 36 9.07 37.16 31.57
CA SER A 36 8.08 37.91 30.77
C SER A 36 7.89 39.39 31.19
N PRO A 37 7.27 40.26 30.36
CA PRO A 37 5.80 40.32 30.28
C PRO A 37 5.21 40.52 28.85
N SER A 38 3.93 40.18 28.71
CA SER A 38 3.10 40.26 27.50
C SER A 38 2.93 41.68 26.95
N PRO A 39 2.65 41.79 25.64
CA PRO A 39 1.47 42.54 25.22
C PRO A 39 0.57 41.75 24.26
N SER A 40 -0.72 42.04 24.38
CA SER A 40 -1.81 41.62 23.50
C SER A 40 -1.48 41.81 22.02
N GLY A 41 -1.69 40.77 21.22
CA GLY A 41 -1.54 40.85 19.76
C GLY A 41 -2.08 39.61 19.07
N SER A 42 -3.26 39.77 18.48
CA SER A 42 -3.80 39.03 17.34
C SER A 42 -3.66 37.50 17.36
N GLY A 43 -4.78 36.84 17.68
CA GLY A 43 -4.98 35.42 17.40
C GLY A 43 -4.77 35.12 15.91
N SER A 44 -3.55 34.72 15.58
CA SER A 44 -3.29 33.97 14.36
C SER A 44 -3.73 32.55 14.67
N SER A 45 -4.99 32.26 14.36
CA SER A 45 -5.43 30.89 14.15
C SER A 45 -4.48 30.30 13.11
N SER A 46 -3.49 29.52 13.57
CA SER A 46 -2.68 28.68 12.72
C SER A 46 -3.66 27.68 12.12
N ALA A 47 -4.16 28.00 10.92
CA ALA A 47 -5.04 27.11 10.20
C ALA A 47 -4.31 25.79 10.05
N ALA A 48 -4.90 24.71 10.57
CA ALA A 48 -4.39 23.38 10.32
C ALA A 48 -4.21 23.21 8.81
N PRO A 49 -3.07 22.66 8.33
CA PRO A 49 -2.86 22.46 6.91
C PRO A 49 -4.05 21.66 6.35
N ALA A 50 -4.65 22.17 5.26
CA ALA A 50 -5.73 21.47 4.60
C ALA A 50 -5.27 20.05 4.23
N PRO A 51 -6.12 19.02 4.36
CA PRO A 51 -5.75 17.67 3.97
C PRO A 51 -5.34 17.69 2.50
N SER A 52 -4.10 17.29 2.20
CA SER A 52 -3.64 17.12 0.83
C SER A 52 -4.48 16.03 0.16
N ALA A 53 -4.98 16.31 -1.04
CA ALA A 53 -5.68 15.30 -1.83
C ALA A 53 -4.81 14.03 -1.98
N PRO A 54 -5.40 12.83 -2.11
CA PRO A 54 -4.65 11.59 -2.33
C PRO A 54 -3.73 11.72 -3.56
N LEU A 55 -2.53 11.15 -3.48
CA LEU A 55 -1.67 11.00 -4.65
C LEU A 55 -2.42 10.17 -5.71
N VAL A 56 -2.38 10.60 -6.96
CA VAL A 56 -2.97 9.86 -8.08
C VAL A 56 -1.84 9.20 -8.86
N VAL A 57 -1.91 7.89 -9.03
CA VAL A 57 -1.00 7.11 -9.88
C VAL A 57 -1.76 6.52 -11.06
N GLU A 58 -1.03 6.27 -12.15
CA GLU A 58 -1.57 5.65 -13.35
C GLU A 58 -1.10 4.20 -13.42
N ILE A 59 -2.04 3.25 -13.56
CA ILE A 59 -1.73 1.82 -13.68
C ILE A 59 -1.76 1.41 -15.15
N ASP A 60 -0.76 0.64 -15.57
CA ASP A 60 -0.70 0.05 -16.89
C ASP A 60 -1.84 -0.95 -17.13
N THR A 61 -2.58 -0.75 -18.23
CA THR A 61 -3.66 -1.65 -18.63
C THR A 61 -3.14 -3.05 -19.00
N GLY A 62 -3.80 -4.08 -18.49
CA GLY A 62 -3.56 -5.48 -18.84
C GLY A 62 -2.29 -6.07 -18.23
N ARG A 63 -1.64 -5.36 -17.30
CA ARG A 63 -0.53 -5.88 -16.52
C ARG A 63 -1.05 -6.57 -15.26
N THR A 64 -0.43 -7.70 -14.95
CA THR A 64 -0.74 -8.51 -13.76
C THR A 64 0.45 -8.57 -12.84
N LEU A 65 0.20 -8.59 -11.54
CA LEU A 65 1.17 -8.86 -10.50
C LEU A 65 1.08 -10.34 -10.09
N LYS A 66 2.15 -10.85 -9.48
CA LYS A 66 2.18 -12.19 -8.93
C LYS A 66 2.77 -12.13 -7.54
N ALA A 67 2.08 -12.74 -6.59
CA ALA A 67 2.56 -12.99 -5.25
C ALA A 67 2.03 -14.35 -4.81
N GLU A 68 2.83 -15.07 -4.04
CA GLU A 68 2.46 -16.36 -3.48
C GLU A 68 1.73 -16.15 -2.15
N ALA A 69 0.64 -16.88 -1.96
CA ALA A 69 -0.11 -16.83 -0.72
C ALA A 69 0.78 -17.21 0.47
N GLY A 70 0.76 -16.41 1.53
CA GLY A 70 1.58 -16.63 2.71
C GLY A 70 3.04 -16.18 2.58
N GLN A 71 3.55 -15.75 1.41
CA GLN A 71 4.99 -15.44 1.22
C GLN A 71 5.33 -13.95 1.29
N GLY A 72 4.35 -13.07 1.35
CA GLY A 72 4.57 -11.63 1.36
C GLY A 72 3.31 -10.86 1.70
N VAL A 73 3.49 -9.69 2.33
CA VAL A 73 2.40 -8.81 2.74
C VAL A 73 2.23 -7.68 1.73
N GLY A 74 1.00 -7.46 1.26
CA GLY A 74 0.75 -6.40 0.30
C GLY A 74 -0.67 -6.36 -0.24
N ILE A 75 -1.02 -5.21 -0.82
CA ILE A 75 -2.26 -4.92 -1.52
C ILE A 75 -1.90 -4.61 -2.97
N PHE A 76 -2.35 -5.46 -3.86
CA PHE A 76 -2.03 -5.48 -5.27
C PHE A 76 -3.21 -4.92 -6.06
N VAL A 77 -2.92 -3.98 -6.97
CA VAL A 77 -3.93 -3.30 -7.77
C VAL A 77 -3.61 -3.51 -9.24
N GLU A 78 -4.57 -4.05 -9.97
CA GLU A 78 -4.48 -4.30 -11.40
C GLU A 78 -5.67 -3.67 -12.10
N TYR A 79 -5.42 -3.24 -13.34
CA TYR A 79 -6.42 -2.65 -14.20
C TYR A 79 -6.43 -3.37 -15.56
N ALA A 80 -7.62 -3.81 -15.96
CA ALA A 80 -7.90 -4.28 -17.31
C ALA A 80 -8.79 -3.28 -18.06
N ALA A 81 -8.69 -3.30 -19.39
CA ALA A 81 -9.41 -2.37 -20.24
C ALA A 81 -10.92 -2.39 -19.98
N GLY A 82 -11.57 -1.23 -20.17
CA GLY A 82 -13.02 -1.11 -19.99
C GLY A 82 -13.45 -0.98 -18.53
N GLY A 83 -12.62 -0.42 -17.65
CA GLY A 83 -13.03 -0.11 -16.28
C GLY A 83 -12.98 -1.31 -15.33
N LYS A 84 -12.24 -2.36 -15.68
CA LYS A 84 -12.20 -3.62 -14.91
C LYS A 84 -11.03 -3.58 -13.93
N TRP A 85 -11.33 -3.69 -12.64
CA TRP A 85 -10.34 -3.62 -11.58
C TRP A 85 -10.23 -4.96 -10.86
N ASN A 86 -9.01 -5.29 -10.44
CA ASN A 86 -8.73 -6.39 -9.54
C ASN A 86 -7.86 -5.86 -8.39
N VAL A 87 -8.42 -5.88 -7.17
CA VAL A 87 -7.71 -5.51 -5.94
C VAL A 87 -7.62 -6.74 -5.07
N TRP A 88 -6.42 -7.19 -4.76
CA TRP A 88 -6.20 -8.41 -4.00
C TRP A 88 -5.03 -8.26 -3.04
N TRP A 89 -4.94 -9.12 -2.04
CA TRP A 89 -3.92 -9.01 -1.00
C TRP A 89 -3.50 -10.37 -0.46
N THR A 90 -2.29 -10.39 0.11
CA THR A 90 -1.65 -11.56 0.72
C THR A 90 -1.02 -11.17 2.05
N CYS A 91 -0.77 -12.15 2.91
CA CYS A 91 0.01 -12.00 4.14
C CYS A 91 1.31 -12.80 4.04
N ASP A 92 2.30 -12.48 4.88
CA ASP A 92 3.60 -13.16 5.00
C ASP A 92 3.59 -14.27 6.07
N THR A 93 2.46 -14.96 6.21
CA THR A 93 2.23 -15.98 7.25
C THR A 93 3.23 -17.12 7.23
N ALA A 94 3.81 -17.47 6.08
CA ALA A 94 4.83 -18.51 6.00
C ALA A 94 6.13 -18.08 6.71
N GLN A 95 6.41 -16.77 6.79
CA GLN A 95 7.55 -16.21 7.49
C GLN A 95 7.25 -15.88 8.94
N THR A 96 6.07 -15.29 9.22
CA THR A 96 5.72 -14.79 10.55
C THR A 96 4.95 -15.80 11.40
N GLY A 97 4.32 -16.79 10.78
CA GLY A 97 3.38 -17.71 11.45
C GLY A 97 2.04 -17.05 11.82
N ALA A 98 1.81 -15.79 11.45
CA ALA A 98 0.64 -15.02 11.83
C ALA A 98 -0.20 -14.60 10.62
N ALA A 99 -1.51 -14.51 10.81
CA ALA A 99 -2.42 -13.91 9.83
C ALA A 99 -2.44 -12.39 9.96
N CYS A 100 -2.68 -11.70 8.85
CA CYS A 100 -2.77 -10.26 8.76
C CYS A 100 -4.24 -9.83 8.84
N ASP A 101 -4.54 -8.85 9.68
CA ASP A 101 -5.87 -8.22 9.74
C ASP A 101 -5.96 -7.07 8.73
N PHE A 102 -6.62 -7.32 7.60
CA PHE A 102 -6.78 -6.33 6.55
C PHE A 102 -8.09 -5.56 6.70
N SER A 103 -8.04 -4.24 6.52
CA SER A 103 -9.19 -3.38 6.31
C SER A 103 -8.97 -2.57 5.05
N VAL A 104 -9.72 -2.87 3.98
CA VAL A 104 -9.58 -2.24 2.66
C VAL A 104 -10.88 -1.54 2.29
N GLN A 105 -10.82 -0.23 2.09
CA GLN A 105 -11.92 0.57 1.58
C GLN A 105 -11.58 1.06 0.18
N ILE A 106 -12.41 0.69 -0.80
CA ILE A 106 -12.30 1.13 -2.19
C ILE A 106 -13.48 2.05 -2.46
N SER A 107 -13.21 3.22 -3.02
CA SER A 107 -14.23 4.17 -3.48
C SER A 107 -13.96 4.56 -4.93
N GLY A 108 -14.98 4.59 -5.77
CA GLY A 108 -14.86 5.05 -7.15
C GLY A 108 -16.03 5.94 -7.55
N THR A 109 -15.91 6.59 -8.71
CA THR A 109 -17.04 7.29 -9.31
C THR A 109 -18.02 6.29 -9.91
N GLY A 110 -19.31 6.38 -9.59
CA GLY A 110 -20.35 5.50 -10.14
C GLY A 110 -20.60 4.25 -9.30
N ILE A 111 -21.38 3.31 -9.84
CA ILE A 111 -21.70 2.05 -9.16
C ILE A 111 -20.53 1.09 -9.37
N LEU A 112 -20.01 0.53 -8.28
CA LEU A 112 -19.08 -0.58 -8.32
C LEU A 112 -19.86 -1.91 -8.26
N SER A 113 -19.51 -2.86 -9.12
CA SER A 113 -20.13 -4.19 -9.14
C SER A 113 -19.11 -5.26 -8.73
N PRO A 114 -18.97 -5.53 -7.42
CA PRO A 114 -17.91 -6.42 -6.93
C PRO A 114 -18.26 -7.90 -7.02
N LYS A 115 -17.23 -8.69 -7.30
CA LYS A 115 -17.14 -10.14 -7.12
C LYS A 115 -15.93 -10.42 -6.24
N THR A 116 -16.12 -11.22 -5.20
CA THR A 116 -15.04 -11.57 -4.27
C THR A 116 -14.39 -12.90 -4.64
N SER A 117 -13.16 -13.09 -4.16
CA SER A 117 -12.41 -14.35 -4.27
C SER A 117 -11.62 -14.61 -2.99
N GLY A 118 -11.53 -15.89 -2.59
CA GLY A 118 -10.73 -16.33 -1.44
C GLY A 118 -11.17 -15.82 -0.06
N VAL A 119 -12.33 -15.17 0.01
CA VAL A 119 -12.99 -14.70 1.24
C VAL A 119 -13.38 -15.91 2.10
N LEU A 120 -12.99 -15.89 3.36
CA LEU A 120 -13.31 -16.90 4.37
C LEU A 120 -14.62 -16.57 5.09
N ALA A 121 -15.14 -17.53 5.85
CA ALA A 121 -16.39 -17.34 6.60
C ALA A 121 -16.30 -16.24 7.68
N SER A 122 -15.10 -15.94 8.17
CA SER A 122 -14.81 -14.88 9.15
C SER A 122 -14.67 -13.49 8.51
N ASP A 123 -14.57 -13.42 7.19
CA ASP A 123 -14.33 -12.17 6.48
C ASP A 123 -15.65 -11.45 6.21
N SER A 124 -15.58 -10.14 5.96
CA SER A 124 -16.74 -9.33 5.60
C SER A 124 -16.43 -8.46 4.40
N VAL A 125 -17.33 -8.47 3.41
CA VAL A 125 -17.28 -7.56 2.27
C VAL A 125 -18.65 -6.92 2.10
N ALA A 126 -18.71 -5.62 2.28
CA ALA A 126 -19.90 -4.81 2.10
C ALA A 126 -19.69 -3.85 0.93
N PHE A 127 -20.74 -3.60 0.16
CA PHE A 127 -20.69 -2.64 -0.94
C PHE A 127 -21.97 -1.80 -0.98
N SER A 128 -21.81 -0.52 -1.27
CA SER A 128 -22.92 0.42 -1.41
C SER A 128 -22.49 1.62 -2.25
N GLY A 129 -23.26 1.90 -3.32
CA GLY A 129 -23.25 3.20 -4.00
C GLY A 129 -21.87 3.76 -4.37
N GLY A 130 -20.97 2.92 -4.89
CA GLY A 130 -19.63 3.35 -5.29
C GLY A 130 -18.52 3.10 -4.28
N ARG A 131 -18.85 2.46 -3.14
CA ARG A 131 -17.89 2.08 -2.10
C ARG A 131 -17.93 0.59 -1.83
N ILE A 132 -16.75 -0.01 -1.67
CA ILE A 132 -16.54 -1.37 -1.19
C ILE A 132 -15.75 -1.27 0.11
N LEU A 133 -16.17 -2.00 1.14
CA LEU A 133 -15.47 -2.15 2.41
C LEU A 133 -15.23 -3.65 2.63
N ALA A 134 -13.98 -4.07 2.61
CA ALA A 134 -13.56 -5.43 2.88
C ALA A 134 -12.76 -5.47 4.19
N ARG A 135 -13.07 -6.44 5.05
CA ARG A 135 -12.25 -6.82 6.20
C ARG A 135 -12.01 -8.31 6.18
N SER A 136 -10.77 -8.72 6.42
CA SER A 136 -10.39 -10.13 6.38
C SER A 136 -9.21 -10.45 7.27
N GLN A 137 -9.21 -11.64 7.87
CA GLN A 137 -8.00 -12.22 8.46
C GLN A 137 -7.33 -13.13 7.42
N THR A 138 -6.33 -12.60 6.73
CA THR A 138 -5.65 -13.29 5.63
C THR A 138 -4.41 -14.01 6.14
N GLY A 139 -4.35 -15.33 5.94
CA GLY A 139 -3.20 -16.16 6.27
C GLY A 139 -2.50 -16.64 5.00
N SER A 140 -2.48 -17.96 4.82
CA SER A 140 -1.90 -18.65 3.65
C SER A 140 -2.82 -18.66 2.42
N ASN A 141 -3.87 -17.83 2.39
CA ASN A 141 -4.76 -17.65 1.26
C ASN A 141 -4.56 -16.28 0.59
N ILE A 142 -5.15 -16.09 -0.59
CA ILE A 142 -5.27 -14.79 -1.25
C ILE A 142 -6.72 -14.36 -1.12
N VAL A 143 -6.96 -13.10 -0.74
CA VAL A 143 -8.29 -12.50 -0.76
C VAL A 143 -8.31 -11.41 -1.81
N GLY A 144 -9.40 -11.28 -2.56
CA GLY A 144 -9.50 -10.24 -3.56
C GLY A 144 -10.93 -9.85 -3.91
N VAL A 145 -11.04 -8.66 -4.50
CA VAL A 145 -12.25 -8.07 -5.02
C VAL A 145 -12.02 -7.64 -6.46
N LEU A 146 -12.76 -8.27 -7.38
CA LEU A 146 -12.85 -7.88 -8.77
C LEU A 146 -14.08 -7.01 -8.94
N PHE A 147 -13.99 -5.89 -9.62
CA PHE A 147 -15.16 -5.04 -9.83
C PHE A 147 -15.06 -4.21 -11.11
N ASP A 148 -16.21 -3.84 -11.64
CA ASP A 148 -16.31 -2.88 -12.73
C ASP A 148 -16.53 -1.47 -12.17
N ALA A 149 -15.87 -0.49 -12.77
CA ALA A 149 -16.07 0.95 -12.59
C ALA A 149 -16.23 1.62 -13.97
N PRO A 150 -16.74 2.85 -14.06
CA PRO A 150 -16.76 3.58 -15.33
C PRO A 150 -15.36 3.65 -15.97
N PRO A 151 -15.20 3.30 -17.26
CA PRO A 151 -13.93 3.38 -17.95
C PRO A 151 -13.31 4.77 -17.86
N GLY A 152 -12.00 4.83 -17.56
CA GLY A 152 -11.28 6.10 -17.37
C GLY A 152 -11.52 6.80 -16.03
N GLY A 153 -12.43 6.26 -15.20
CA GLY A 153 -12.66 6.71 -13.83
C GLY A 153 -11.50 6.38 -12.90
N THR A 154 -11.40 7.15 -11.82
CA THR A 154 -10.42 6.95 -10.74
C THR A 154 -11.06 6.14 -9.62
N ILE A 155 -10.32 5.21 -9.05
CA ILE A 155 -10.63 4.59 -7.77
C ILE A 155 -9.67 5.12 -6.71
N THR A 156 -10.11 5.19 -5.47
CA THR A 156 -9.28 5.51 -4.31
C THR A 156 -9.34 4.36 -3.35
N ILE A 157 -8.18 3.91 -2.87
CA ILE A 157 -8.05 2.84 -1.90
C ILE A 157 -7.44 3.41 -0.62
N ASP A 158 -8.17 3.27 0.47
CA ASP A 158 -7.72 3.48 1.84
C ASP A 158 -7.57 2.09 2.47
N ALA A 159 -6.38 1.76 2.97
CA ALA A 159 -6.15 0.44 3.53
C ALA A 159 -5.29 0.43 4.79
N SER A 160 -5.51 -0.55 5.64
CA SER A 160 -4.65 -0.81 6.79
C SER A 160 -4.44 -2.30 7.02
N ILE A 161 -3.31 -2.62 7.66
CA ILE A 161 -2.93 -3.96 8.11
C ILE A 161 -2.67 -3.88 9.61
N GLY A 162 -3.46 -4.60 10.42
CA GLY A 162 -3.40 -4.49 11.89
C GLY A 162 -3.65 -3.06 12.40
N GLY A 163 -4.44 -2.27 11.65
CA GLY A 163 -4.69 -0.86 11.95
C GLY A 163 -3.61 0.12 11.44
N VAL A 164 -2.48 -0.36 10.94
CA VAL A 164 -1.39 0.47 10.40
C VAL A 164 -1.68 0.86 8.95
N ARG A 165 -1.64 2.16 8.65
CA ARG A 165 -1.83 2.74 7.31
C ARG A 165 -0.48 3.09 6.69
N ASP A 166 0.23 2.08 6.21
CA ASP A 166 1.51 2.27 5.53
C ASP A 166 1.31 2.18 4.01
N PRO A 167 1.61 3.23 3.24
CA PRO A 167 1.47 3.20 1.79
C PRO A 167 2.48 2.28 1.08
N ALA A 168 3.53 1.82 1.77
CA ALA A 168 4.49 0.84 1.25
C ALA A 168 3.86 -0.53 0.96
N TYR A 169 2.67 -0.81 1.50
CA TYR A 169 1.92 -2.03 1.20
C TYR A 169 1.19 -2.00 -0.16
N PHE A 170 1.15 -0.87 -0.87
CA PHE A 170 0.53 -0.82 -2.20
C PHE A 170 1.49 -1.25 -3.30
N PHE A 171 1.04 -2.18 -4.14
CA PHE A 171 1.76 -2.68 -5.31
C PHE A 171 0.89 -2.55 -6.56
N PHE A 172 1.46 -1.98 -7.61
CA PHE A 172 0.82 -1.80 -8.91
C PHE A 172 1.89 -1.82 -10.01
N VAL A 173 1.49 -1.93 -11.28
CA VAL A 173 2.43 -1.78 -12.40
C VAL A 173 2.18 -0.44 -13.07
N GLN A 174 3.22 0.35 -13.20
CA GLN A 174 3.22 1.61 -13.93
C GLN A 174 4.50 1.64 -14.78
N ASP A 175 4.42 2.12 -16.02
CA ASP A 175 5.58 2.26 -16.92
C ASP A 175 6.40 0.95 -17.08
N GLY A 176 5.70 -0.18 -17.06
CA GLY A 176 6.27 -1.52 -17.17
C GLY A 176 6.98 -2.04 -15.92
N GLN A 177 7.06 -1.24 -14.85
CA GLN A 177 7.77 -1.55 -13.61
C GLN A 177 6.82 -1.63 -12.40
N PRO A 178 7.14 -2.44 -11.39
CA PRO A 178 6.48 -2.33 -10.09
C PRO A 178 6.57 -0.89 -9.56
N ASN A 179 5.42 -0.32 -9.24
CA ASN A 179 5.24 1.03 -8.72
C ASN A 179 5.91 2.12 -9.57
N GLY A 180 6.10 1.91 -10.89
CA GLY A 180 6.71 2.90 -11.78
C GLY A 180 8.19 3.17 -11.52
N GLY A 181 8.87 2.34 -10.72
CA GLY A 181 10.20 2.67 -10.20
C GLY A 181 10.19 3.90 -9.28
N PHE A 182 9.03 4.30 -8.76
CA PHE A 182 8.88 5.45 -7.88
C PHE A 182 9.63 5.22 -6.57
N THR A 183 10.57 6.12 -6.25
CA THR A 183 11.39 6.07 -5.03
C THR A 183 10.91 7.01 -3.93
N GLY A 184 9.86 7.80 -4.20
CA GLY A 184 9.25 8.69 -3.22
C GLY A 184 8.29 7.96 -2.27
N ALA A 185 7.74 8.69 -1.31
CA ALA A 185 6.68 8.17 -0.46
C ALA A 185 5.33 8.21 -1.20
N LEU A 186 4.68 7.05 -1.33
CA LEU A 186 3.28 6.97 -1.73
C LEU A 186 2.37 7.54 -0.63
N SER A 187 1.09 7.78 -0.94
CA SER A 187 0.09 8.22 0.05
C SER A 187 -0.84 7.07 0.45
N ASN A 188 -1.50 7.21 1.60
CA ASN A 188 -2.62 6.36 2.01
C ASN A 188 -3.71 7.25 2.62
N PRO A 189 -4.87 7.44 1.97
CA PRO A 189 -5.34 6.75 0.76
C PRO A 189 -4.50 7.02 -0.50
N LEU A 190 -4.54 6.08 -1.45
CA LEU A 190 -3.93 6.20 -2.78
C LEU A 190 -5.01 6.14 -3.87
N ALA A 191 -4.93 7.04 -4.85
CA ALA A 191 -5.83 7.08 -5.98
C ALA A 191 -5.19 6.45 -7.22
N PHE A 192 -5.95 5.67 -7.97
CA PHE A 192 -5.51 4.92 -9.13
C PHE A 192 -6.39 5.26 -10.33
N ARG A 193 -5.74 5.51 -11.46
CA ARG A 193 -6.37 5.67 -12.76
C ARG A 193 -5.81 4.64 -13.72
N GLY A 194 -6.67 3.92 -14.44
CA GLY A 194 -6.23 3.00 -15.48
C GLY A 194 -5.73 3.74 -16.72
N ARG A 195 -4.57 3.35 -17.26
CA ARG A 195 -4.02 3.90 -18.50
C ARG A 195 -4.87 3.47 -19.69
N THR A 196 -5.67 4.37 -20.25
CA THR A 196 -6.43 4.06 -21.48
C THR A 196 -5.45 3.88 -22.65
N PRO A 197 -5.58 2.83 -23.48
CA PRO A 197 -4.81 2.68 -24.72
C PRO A 197 -4.98 3.84 -25.69
#